data_AF-A0A1Q4WB00-F1
#
_entry.id   AF-A0A1Q4WB00-F1
#
_cell.length_a   1.000
_cell.length_b   1.000
_cell.length_c   1.000
_cell.angle_alpha   90.00
_cell.angle_beta   90.00
_cell.angle_gamma   90.00
#
_symmetry.space_group_name_H-M   'P 1'
#
loop_
_entity.id
_entity.type
_entity.pdbx_description
1 polymer ?
#
loop_
_entity_poly.entity_id
_entity_poly.type
_entity_poly.pdbx_seq_one_letter_code
_entity_poly.pdbx_strand_id
1 'polypeptide(L)'
;MTRVWEWNRPVTVREVLEDLQKERSIAYTTVMTVLDNLHQKGWVRREAEGRAYRYEAVSTRAAYSAALMNEAWSASDNPAAALVAFFGMMSPEQRHALRDAVRMVQGDEPAEPAPAPPQAEREPPAPAEGPDVPAAGSGDPGR
;
A
#
# COMPACT_ATOMS: atom_id res chain seq x y z
N MET A 1 22.08 9.26 -1.56
CA MET A 1 20.87 8.55 -1.08
C MET A 1 21.18 7.55 0.03
N THR A 2 22.12 6.59 -0.14
CA THR A 2 22.41 5.53 0.86
C THR A 2 22.45 6.00 2.32
N ARG A 3 23.29 6.99 2.67
CA ARG A 3 23.37 7.54 4.04
C ARG A 3 22.07 8.13 4.55
N VAL A 4 21.34 8.84 3.68
CA VAL A 4 20.05 9.47 4.03
C VAL A 4 18.99 8.39 4.34
N TRP A 5 19.03 7.25 3.62
CA TRP A 5 18.16 6.11 3.92
C TRP A 5 18.59 5.35 5.17
N GLU A 6 19.89 5.10 5.35
CA GLU A 6 20.41 4.34 6.50
C GLU A 6 20.16 5.06 7.82
N TRP A 7 20.30 6.39 7.84
CA TRP A 7 20.11 7.17 9.05
C TRP A 7 18.63 7.43 9.38
N ASN A 8 17.74 7.30 8.40
CA ASN A 8 16.28 7.43 8.54
C ASN A 8 15.84 8.63 9.41
N ARG A 9 16.53 9.77 9.25
CA ARG A 9 16.30 11.03 9.97
C ARG A 9 16.70 12.24 9.11
N PRO A 10 16.25 13.45 9.44
CA PRO A 10 16.77 14.69 8.85
C PRO A 10 18.28 14.83 9.02
N VAL A 11 18.99 15.15 7.92
CA VAL A 11 20.46 15.25 7.88
C VAL A 11 20.92 16.53 7.22
N THR A 12 22.01 17.09 7.71
CA THR A 12 22.64 18.28 7.14
C THR A 12 23.68 17.89 6.09
N VAL A 13 24.03 18.84 5.21
CA VAL A 13 25.16 18.70 4.28
C VAL A 13 26.45 18.33 5.00
N ARG A 14 26.66 18.91 6.20
CA ARG A 14 27.86 18.69 6.99
C ARG A 14 27.93 17.26 7.53
N GLU A 15 26.85 16.73 8.09
CA GLU A 15 26.80 15.33 8.56
C GLU A 15 27.11 14.35 7.42
N VAL A 16 26.49 14.56 6.25
CA VAL A 16 26.72 13.70 5.07
C VAL A 16 28.17 13.83 4.57
N LEU A 17 28.73 15.05 4.58
CA LEU A 17 30.12 15.28 4.21
C LEU A 17 31.08 14.55 5.14
N GLU A 18 30.93 14.72 6.45
CA GLU A 18 31.80 14.12 7.48
C GLU A 18 31.80 12.59 7.37
N ASP A 19 30.67 11.98 7.05
CA ASP A 19 30.61 10.54 6.82
C ASP A 19 31.30 10.12 5.51
N LEU A 20 31.02 10.80 4.39
CA LEU A 20 31.63 10.48 3.10
C LEU A 20 33.15 10.67 3.10
N GLN A 21 33.65 11.62 3.89
CA GLN A 21 35.09 11.88 4.02
C GLN A 21 35.88 10.75 4.66
N LYS A 22 35.20 9.80 5.35
CA LYS A 22 35.83 8.59 5.88
C LYS A 22 36.30 7.65 4.77
N GLU A 23 35.67 7.71 3.59
CA GLU A 23 35.92 6.80 2.47
C GLU A 23 36.64 7.49 1.31
N ARG A 24 36.43 8.80 1.12
CA ARG A 24 36.97 9.55 -0.02
C ARG A 24 37.10 11.04 0.22
N SER A 25 38.05 11.68 -0.45
CA SER A 25 38.11 13.15 -0.50
C SER A 25 36.95 13.70 -1.33
N ILE A 26 36.15 14.59 -0.74
CA ILE A 26 35.02 15.24 -1.40
C ILE A 26 34.83 16.65 -0.82
N ALA A 27 34.49 17.60 -1.69
CA ALA A 27 34.24 18.98 -1.30
C ALA A 27 32.83 19.18 -0.73
N TYR A 28 32.68 20.13 0.19
CA TYR A 28 31.38 20.50 0.78
C TYR A 28 30.36 20.87 -0.28
N THR A 29 30.76 21.70 -1.25
CA THR A 29 29.88 22.18 -2.33
C THR A 29 29.38 21.03 -3.21
N THR A 30 30.19 19.98 -3.42
CA THR A 30 29.74 18.78 -4.13
C THR A 30 28.60 18.09 -3.40
N VAL A 31 28.71 17.91 -2.08
CA VAL A 31 27.64 17.29 -1.26
C VAL A 31 26.40 18.19 -1.26
N MET A 32 26.59 19.49 -1.11
CA MET A 32 25.52 20.49 -1.16
C MET A 32 24.76 20.42 -2.49
N THR A 33 25.45 20.49 -3.62
CA THR A 33 24.85 20.42 -4.96
C THR A 33 24.14 19.10 -5.20
N VAL A 34 24.70 17.97 -4.75
CA VAL A 34 24.04 16.67 -4.89
C VAL A 34 22.75 16.62 -4.07
N LEU A 35 22.75 17.09 -2.81
CA LEU A 35 21.55 17.12 -1.99
C LEU A 35 20.47 18.07 -2.56
N ASP A 36 20.89 19.21 -3.12
CA ASP A 36 19.96 20.13 -3.77
C ASP A 36 19.38 19.52 -5.06
N ASN A 37 20.20 18.84 -5.88
CA ASN A 37 19.70 18.10 -7.05
C ASN A 37 18.71 17.00 -6.67
N LEU A 38 18.96 16.29 -5.57
CA LEU A 38 18.03 15.28 -5.05
C LEU A 38 16.72 15.91 -4.58
N HIS A 39 16.79 17.11 -3.99
CA HIS A 39 15.62 17.87 -3.59
C HIS A 39 14.80 18.33 -4.79
N GLN A 40 15.44 18.85 -5.83
CA GLN A 40 14.79 19.26 -7.09
C GLN A 40 14.09 18.09 -7.79
N LYS A 41 14.63 16.88 -7.66
CA LYS A 41 14.00 15.64 -8.14
C LYS A 41 12.88 15.12 -7.24
N GLY A 42 12.62 15.78 -6.10
CA GLY A 42 11.62 15.36 -5.11
C GLY A 42 12.02 14.14 -4.27
N TRP A 43 13.28 13.71 -4.30
CA TRP A 43 13.72 12.50 -3.59
C TRP A 43 14.02 12.75 -2.12
N VAL A 44 14.35 14.00 -1.80
CA VAL A 44 14.49 14.48 -0.43
C VAL A 44 13.66 15.74 -0.24
N ARG A 45 13.02 15.87 0.92
CA ARG A 45 12.45 17.14 1.37
C ARG A 45 13.55 17.91 2.08
N ARG A 46 13.55 19.25 1.94
CA ARG A 46 14.47 20.11 2.69
C ARG A 46 13.70 21.06 3.58
N GLU A 47 14.20 21.26 4.79
CA GLU A 47 13.68 22.23 5.74
C GLU A 47 14.80 23.16 6.18
N ALA A 48 14.48 24.45 6.34
CA ALA A 48 15.43 25.42 6.84
C ALA A 48 15.64 25.22 8.35
N GLU A 49 16.90 25.19 8.78
CA GLU A 49 17.29 25.15 10.18
C GLU A 49 18.37 26.22 10.42
N GLY A 50 17.92 27.39 10.88
CA GLY A 50 18.79 28.56 11.06
C GLY A 50 19.44 29.00 9.75
N ARG A 51 20.76 28.78 9.62
CA ARG A 51 21.55 29.11 8.42
C ARG A 51 21.84 27.91 7.52
N ALA A 52 21.31 26.73 7.85
CA ALA A 52 21.53 25.50 7.11
C ALA A 52 20.20 24.90 6.64
N TYR A 53 20.28 23.88 5.79
CA TYR A 53 19.15 23.02 5.43
C TYR A 53 19.35 21.62 6.01
N ARG A 54 18.27 21.04 6.50
CA ARG A 54 18.15 19.61 6.75
C ARG A 54 17.43 18.95 5.58
N TYR A 55 17.91 17.78 5.19
CA TYR A 55 17.35 16.96 4.12
C TYR A 55 16.85 15.65 4.71
N GLU A 56 15.67 15.21 4.29
CA GLU A 56 15.11 13.92 4.69
C GLU A 56 14.60 13.17 3.46
N ALA A 57 14.79 11.86 3.42
CA ALA A 57 14.29 11.03 2.33
C ALA A 57 12.76 11.05 2.30
N VAL A 58 12.18 11.29 1.12
CA VAL A 58 10.72 11.25 0.91
C VAL A 58 10.21 9.82 0.76
N SER A 59 11.09 8.88 0.40
CA SER A 59 10.74 7.49 0.09
C SER A 59 11.83 6.53 0.54
N THR A 60 11.43 5.31 0.91
CA THR A 60 12.36 4.24 1.28
C THR A 60 13.19 3.80 0.08
N ARG A 61 14.32 3.13 0.32
CA ARG A 61 15.14 2.53 -0.76
C ARG A 61 14.32 1.55 -1.62
N ALA A 62 13.44 0.76 -1.00
CA ALA A 62 12.60 -0.20 -1.70
C ALA A 62 11.58 0.51 -2.60
N ALA A 63 10.88 1.52 -2.08
CA ALA A 63 9.91 2.29 -2.85
C ALA A 63 10.58 3.10 -3.97
N TYR A 64 11.79 3.60 -3.77
CA TYR A 64 12.60 4.22 -4.83
C TYR A 64 12.93 3.24 -5.96
N SER A 65 13.42 2.04 -5.62
CA SER A 65 13.71 1.01 -6.63
C SER A 65 12.46 0.61 -7.41
N ALA A 66 11.31 0.47 -6.72
CA ALA A 66 10.04 0.18 -7.34
C ALA A 66 9.60 1.28 -8.33
N ALA A 67 9.79 2.56 -7.96
CA ALA A 67 9.50 3.69 -8.86
C ALA A 67 10.35 3.66 -10.12
N LEU A 68 11.66 3.38 -10.01
CA LEU A 68 12.54 3.25 -11.18
C LEU A 68 12.15 2.08 -12.09
N MET A 69 11.77 0.94 -11.51
CA MET A 69 11.29 -0.21 -12.27
C MET A 69 10.00 0.14 -13.02
N ASN A 70 9.07 0.84 -12.36
CA ASN A 70 7.82 1.27 -12.97
C ASN A 70 8.04 2.31 -14.08
N GLU A 71 8.93 3.28 -13.89
CA GLU A 71 9.28 4.28 -14.90
C GLU A 71 9.88 3.63 -16.14
N ALA A 72 10.88 2.76 -15.96
CA ALA A 72 11.51 2.03 -17.07
C ALA A 72 10.51 1.15 -17.83
N TRP A 73 9.57 0.53 -17.11
CA TRP A 73 8.50 -0.23 -17.73
C TRP A 73 7.53 0.67 -18.51
N SER A 74 7.07 1.76 -17.90
CA SER A 74 6.11 2.70 -18.51
C SER A 74 6.65 3.39 -19.76
N ALA A 75 7.97 3.56 -19.85
CA ALA A 75 8.65 4.09 -21.02
C ALA A 75 8.78 3.08 -22.18
N SER A 76 8.37 1.81 -22.00
CA SER A 76 8.48 0.79 -23.04
C SER A 76 7.30 0.84 -24.02
N ASP A 77 7.61 0.83 -25.32
CA ASP A 77 6.61 0.72 -26.39
C ASP A 77 5.92 -0.66 -26.43
N ASN A 78 6.49 -1.68 -25.77
CA ASN A 78 5.89 -3.01 -25.62
C ASN A 78 6.13 -3.58 -24.20
N PRO A 79 5.25 -3.22 -23.26
CA PRO A 79 5.28 -3.70 -21.87
C PRO A 79 5.41 -5.22 -21.70
N ALA A 80 4.70 -6.00 -22.53
CA ALA A 80 4.70 -7.45 -22.44
C ALA A 80 6.05 -8.06 -22.86
N ALA A 81 6.66 -7.53 -23.92
CA ALA A 81 7.98 -7.97 -24.36
C ALA A 81 9.08 -7.57 -23.36
N ALA A 82 8.99 -6.38 -22.77
CA ALA A 82 9.92 -5.91 -21.74
C ALA A 82 9.93 -6.85 -20.52
N LEU A 83 8.75 -7.31 -20.09
CA LEU A 83 8.63 -8.33 -19.05
C LEU A 83 9.33 -9.64 -19.41
N VAL A 84 9.07 -10.18 -20.60
CA VAL A 84 9.69 -11.44 -21.05
C VAL A 84 11.22 -11.32 -21.04
N ALA A 85 11.76 -10.22 -21.57
CA ALA A 85 13.19 -9.94 -21.54
C ALA A 85 13.72 -9.81 -20.09
N PHE A 86 12.98 -9.12 -19.22
CA PHE A 86 13.33 -8.96 -17.81
C PHE A 86 13.39 -10.30 -17.07
N PHE A 87 12.40 -11.18 -17.27
CA PHE A 87 12.42 -12.55 -16.72
C PHE A 87 13.61 -13.38 -17.22
N GLY A 88 14.03 -13.17 -18.47
CA GLY A 88 15.22 -13.81 -19.05
C GLY A 88 16.54 -13.36 -18.41
N MET A 89 16.60 -12.13 -17.88
CA MET A 89 17.79 -11.59 -17.21
C MET A 89 17.88 -11.94 -15.72
N MET A 90 16.81 -12.49 -15.13
CA MET A 90 16.78 -12.81 -13.70
C MET A 90 17.47 -14.12 -13.35
N SER A 91 18.17 -14.12 -12.20
CA SER A 91 18.64 -15.36 -11.58
C SER A 91 17.47 -16.24 -11.10
N PRO A 92 17.69 -17.55 -10.86
CA PRO A 92 16.70 -18.40 -10.21
C PRO A 92 16.18 -17.85 -8.88
N GLU A 93 17.05 -17.28 -8.06
CA GLU A 93 16.73 -16.71 -6.74
C GLU A 93 15.87 -15.46 -6.88
N GLN A 94 16.18 -14.58 -7.84
CA GLN A 94 15.38 -13.39 -8.12
C GLN A 94 13.97 -13.75 -8.60
N ARG A 95 13.84 -14.80 -9.44
CA ARG A 95 12.53 -15.31 -9.87
C ARG A 95 11.73 -15.91 -8.73
N HIS A 96 12.39 -16.58 -7.79
CA HIS A 96 11.74 -17.10 -6.58
C HIS A 96 11.22 -15.97 -5.70
N ALA A 97 12.07 -14.98 -5.41
CA ALA A 97 11.70 -13.80 -4.63
C ALA A 97 10.53 -13.03 -5.25
N LEU A 98 10.51 -12.87 -6.59
CA LEU A 98 9.39 -12.24 -7.29
C LEU A 98 8.10 -13.05 -7.14
N ARG A 99 8.16 -14.38 -7.26
CA ARG A 99 6.98 -15.25 -7.07
C ARG A 99 6.41 -15.11 -5.67
N ASP A 100 7.26 -15.08 -4.66
CA ASP A 100 6.82 -14.90 -3.28
C ASP A 100 6.23 -13.51 -3.05
N ALA A 101 6.84 -12.46 -3.61
CA ALA A 101 6.30 -11.11 -3.55
C ALA A 101 4.91 -10.98 -4.20
N VAL A 102 4.71 -11.59 -5.37
CA VAL A 102 3.39 -11.61 -6.03
C VAL A 102 2.35 -12.33 -5.18
N ARG A 103 2.71 -13.46 -4.55
CA ARG A 103 1.80 -14.18 -3.64
C ARG A 103 1.43 -13.32 -2.42
N MET A 104 2.39 -12.59 -1.85
CA MET A 104 2.13 -11.70 -0.72
C MET A 104 1.14 -10.58 -1.07
N VAL A 105 1.26 -10.00 -2.26
CA VAL A 105 0.35 -8.92 -2.70
C VAL A 105 -1.04 -9.46 -3.07
N GLN A 106 -1.12 -10.65 -3.66
CA GLN A 106 -2.41 -11.29 -4.00
C GLN A 106 -3.17 -11.82 -2.78
N GLY A 107 -2.48 -12.13 -1.68
CA GLY A 107 -3.09 -12.60 -0.43
C GLY A 107 -3.72 -11.50 0.43
N ASP A 108 -3.56 -10.23 0.05
CA ASP A 108 -4.05 -9.06 0.79
C ASP A 108 -5.31 -8.41 0.15
N GLU A 109 -5.85 -8.98 -0.92
CA GLU A 109 -7.20 -8.63 -1.38
C GLU A 109 -8.22 -9.14 -0.33
N PRO A 110 -9.00 -8.27 0.35
CA PRO A 110 -10.07 -8.75 1.19
C PRO A 110 -11.03 -9.51 0.29
N ALA A 111 -11.15 -10.82 0.53
CA ALA A 111 -12.14 -11.66 -0.11
C ALA A 111 -13.50 -10.94 -0.01
N GLU A 112 -14.00 -10.49 -1.16
CA GLU A 112 -15.35 -9.97 -1.31
C GLU A 112 -16.29 -10.97 -0.61
N PRO A 113 -17.10 -10.56 0.39
CA PRO A 113 -17.88 -11.53 1.14
C PRO A 113 -18.80 -12.25 0.16
N ALA A 114 -18.57 -13.55 0.01
CA ALA A 114 -19.35 -14.43 -0.83
C ALA A 114 -20.85 -14.16 -0.59
N PRO A 115 -21.69 -14.08 -1.63
CA PRO A 115 -23.11 -13.83 -1.44
C PRO A 115 -23.65 -14.92 -0.51
N ALA A 116 -24.29 -14.47 0.58
CA ALA A 116 -24.86 -15.34 1.59
C ALA A 116 -25.76 -16.39 0.91
N PRO A 117 -25.71 -17.67 1.35
CA PRO A 117 -26.53 -18.70 0.76
C PRO A 117 -28.02 -18.30 0.80
N PRO A 118 -28.83 -18.70 -0.20
CA PRO A 118 -30.23 -18.35 -0.24
C PRO A 118 -30.89 -18.83 1.05
N GLN A 119 -31.52 -17.90 1.77
CA GLN A 119 -32.27 -18.20 2.98
C GLN A 119 -33.39 -19.15 2.58
N ALA A 120 -33.23 -20.43 2.94
CA ALA A 120 -34.25 -21.44 2.77
C ALA A 120 -35.55 -20.92 3.41
N GLU A 121 -36.61 -21.01 2.64
CA GLU A 121 -37.96 -20.58 2.94
C GLU A 121 -38.33 -20.92 4.39
N ARG A 122 -38.54 -19.89 5.21
CA ARG A 122 -39.23 -20.06 6.48
C ARG A 122 -40.68 -20.37 6.15
N GLU A 123 -41.00 -21.66 6.21
CA GLU A 123 -42.36 -22.18 6.20
C GLU A 123 -43.21 -21.42 7.24
N PRO A 124 -44.35 -20.81 6.85
CA PRO A 124 -45.18 -20.07 7.79
C PRO A 124 -45.85 -21.05 8.77
N PRO A 125 -45.98 -20.71 10.07
CA PRO A 125 -46.69 -21.57 11.00
C PRO A 125 -48.19 -21.61 10.65
N ALA A 126 -48.75 -22.81 10.70
CA ALA A 126 -50.17 -23.09 10.49
C ALA A 126 -51.07 -22.23 11.42
N PRO A 127 -52.27 -21.81 10.97
CA PRO A 127 -53.17 -21.03 11.80
C PRO A 127 -53.71 -21.89 12.95
N ALA A 128 -53.58 -21.37 14.18
CA ALA A 128 -54.21 -21.94 15.35
C ALA A 128 -55.74 -21.78 15.24
N GLU A 129 -56.45 -22.92 15.33
CA GLU A 129 -57.91 -22.96 15.46
C GLU A 129 -58.31 -22.29 16.79
N GLY A 130 -59.07 -21.19 16.69
CA GLY A 130 -59.66 -20.52 17.86
C GLY A 130 -60.88 -21.29 18.38
N PRO A 131 -61.14 -21.29 19.69
CA PRO A 131 -62.27 -22.02 20.25
C PRO A 131 -63.60 -21.33 19.92
N ASP A 132 -64.57 -22.19 19.57
CA ASP A 132 -65.98 -21.94 19.30
C ASP A 132 -66.66 -21.24 20.49
N VAL A 133 -67.27 -20.06 20.25
CA VAL A 133 -68.11 -19.37 21.23
C VAL A 133 -69.53 -19.37 20.68
N PRO A 134 -70.48 -20.14 21.25
CA PRO A 134 -71.85 -20.07 20.80
C PRO A 134 -72.54 -18.81 21.32
N ALA A 135 -73.28 -18.21 20.40
CA ALA A 135 -74.03 -16.99 20.48
C ALA A 135 -74.99 -16.88 21.68
N ALA A 136 -75.04 -15.69 22.25
CA ALA A 136 -76.15 -15.22 23.07
C ALA A 136 -77.43 -15.13 22.23
N GLY A 137 -78.51 -15.72 22.73
CA GLY A 137 -79.83 -15.65 22.14
C GLY A 137 -80.90 -15.36 23.18
N SER A 138 -81.62 -14.25 22.94
CA SER A 138 -83.00 -13.94 23.33
C SER A 138 -83.32 -13.66 24.81
N GLY A 139 -83.51 -12.37 25.11
CA GLY A 139 -84.64 -11.96 25.97
C GLY A 139 -85.95 -11.96 25.17
N ASP A 140 -87.08 -12.24 25.82
CA ASP A 140 -88.09 -11.26 26.29
C ASP A 140 -89.28 -12.06 26.93
N PRO A 141 -90.39 -11.50 27.44
CA PRO A 141 -90.87 -11.74 28.80
C PRO A 141 -92.29 -12.34 28.82
N GLY A 142 -92.85 -12.55 30.02
CA GLY A 142 -94.31 -12.53 30.17
C GLY A 142 -94.92 -13.68 30.96
N ARG A 143 -95.28 -13.32 32.20
CA ARG A 143 -96.49 -13.68 32.95
C ARG A 143 -96.64 -15.09 33.52
#